data_AF-A0A0N0VLB0-F1
#
_entry.id   AF-A0A0N0VLB0-F1
#
_cell.length_a   1.000
_cell.length_b   1.000
_cell.length_c   1.000
_cell.angle_alpha   90.00
_cell.angle_beta   90.00
_cell.angle_gamma   90.00
#
_symmetry.space_group_name_H-M   'P 1'
#
loop_
_entity.id
_entity.type
_entity.pdbx_description
1 polymer ?
#
loop_
_entity_poly.entity_id
_entity_poly.type
_entity_poly.pdbx_seq_one_letter_code
_entity_poly.pdbx_strand_id
1 'polypeptide(L)'
;MIQFIPSKSLSNFYVQPIDPGFIYVIQHTEMLKIGRSINPRKRIKEAKTWIPDMRIIGIKPFWNHREKENSIHIGLAQFWKQSEWYDFGNDEFFEYFLDEFRALDDQDINSNSINFTYMMNGTGMSEFTLEQSRERIVKSRFLRKNSQTSIKRVIRCLTKFRYWQSKIIRYE
;
A
#
# COMPACT_ATOMS: atom_id res chain seq x y z
N MET A 1 19.62 -13.31 9.30
CA MET A 1 18.35 -13.83 8.73
C MET A 1 17.25 -13.29 9.63
N ILE A 2 16.25 -12.59 9.09
CA ILE A 2 15.16 -12.05 9.94
C ILE A 2 14.38 -13.25 10.49
N GLN A 3 14.26 -13.32 11.82
CA GLN A 3 13.47 -14.34 12.49
C GLN A 3 12.06 -13.81 12.71
N PHE A 4 11.07 -14.53 12.21
CA PHE A 4 9.67 -14.15 12.36
C PHE A 4 9.12 -14.74 13.65
N ILE A 5 9.38 -14.02 14.75
CA ILE A 5 8.90 -14.40 16.10
C ILE A 5 7.71 -13.51 16.44
N PRO A 6 6.51 -14.08 16.66
CA PRO A 6 5.34 -13.29 17.01
C PRO A 6 5.48 -12.71 18.42
N SER A 7 5.17 -11.43 18.57
CA SER A 7 5.10 -10.80 19.89
C SER A 7 3.67 -10.82 20.44
N LYS A 8 3.54 -10.78 21.78
CA LYS A 8 2.23 -10.67 22.44
C LYS A 8 1.47 -9.38 22.07
N SER A 9 2.18 -8.33 21.66
CA SER A 9 1.55 -7.06 21.28
C SER A 9 0.58 -7.21 20.10
N LEU A 10 0.82 -8.15 19.19
CA LEU A 10 0.01 -8.36 17.99
C LEU A 10 -1.48 -8.59 18.29
N SER A 11 -1.79 -9.34 19.35
CA SER A 11 -3.19 -9.63 19.71
C SER A 11 -3.94 -8.39 20.16
N ASN A 12 -3.25 -7.41 20.76
CA ASN A 12 -3.85 -6.15 21.19
C ASN A 12 -4.30 -5.30 19.99
N PHE A 13 -3.72 -5.53 18.81
CA PHE A 13 -4.03 -4.84 17.57
C PHE A 13 -4.76 -5.73 16.56
N TYR A 14 -5.31 -6.87 17.01
CA TYR A 14 -6.04 -7.83 16.18
C TYR A 14 -5.23 -8.37 14.98
N VAL A 15 -3.90 -8.42 15.10
CA VAL A 15 -3.03 -8.97 14.06
C VAL A 15 -2.77 -10.45 14.35
N GLN A 16 -3.19 -11.33 13.44
CA GLN A 16 -2.85 -12.75 13.48
C GLN A 16 -1.45 -12.98 12.90
N PRO A 17 -0.50 -13.64 13.60
CA PRO A 17 0.86 -13.88 13.10
C PRO A 17 0.92 -15.09 12.15
N ILE A 18 0.30 -14.98 10.99
CA ILE A 18 0.33 -16.00 9.93
C ILE A 18 0.90 -15.41 8.65
N ASP A 19 1.21 -16.27 7.67
CA ASP A 19 1.68 -15.86 6.33
C ASP A 19 2.81 -14.80 6.37
N PRO A 20 3.95 -15.09 7.01
CA PRO A 20 5.05 -14.14 7.07
C PRO A 20 5.69 -13.97 5.70
N GLY A 21 6.06 -12.74 5.38
CA GLY A 21 6.78 -12.43 4.14
C GLY A 21 7.16 -10.96 4.08
N PHE A 22 7.48 -10.51 2.88
CA PHE A 22 7.90 -9.15 2.61
C PHE A 22 7.01 -8.51 1.57
N ILE A 23 6.75 -7.21 1.74
CA ILE A 23 6.23 -6.34 0.68
C ILE A 23 7.39 -5.47 0.22
N TYR A 24 7.56 -5.37 -1.09
CA TYR A 24 8.56 -4.51 -1.70
C TYR A 24 7.89 -3.44 -2.55
N VAL A 25 8.48 -2.25 -2.53
CA VAL A 25 8.14 -1.14 -3.42
C VAL A 25 9.37 -0.82 -4.25
N ILE A 26 9.19 -0.83 -5.56
CA ILE A 26 10.21 -0.48 -6.55
C ILE A 26 9.67 0.69 -7.35
N GLN A 27 10.52 1.66 -7.61
CA GLN A 27 10.24 2.76 -8.53
C GLN A 27 11.00 2.51 -9.83
N HIS A 28 10.33 2.74 -10.95
CA HIS A 28 10.94 2.84 -12.26
C HIS A 28 10.27 4.00 -12.99
N THR A 29 11.06 4.98 -13.40
CA THR A 29 10.59 6.29 -13.86
C THR A 29 9.61 6.90 -12.84
N GLU A 30 8.39 7.26 -13.27
CA GLU A 30 7.32 7.84 -12.44
C GLU A 30 6.34 6.79 -11.91
N MET A 31 6.66 5.50 -12.08
CA MET A 31 5.77 4.41 -11.72
C MET A 31 6.28 3.61 -10.53
N LEU A 32 5.35 3.19 -9.68
CA LEU A 32 5.63 2.26 -8.60
C LEU A 32 5.17 0.86 -8.97
N LYS A 33 6.03 -0.11 -8.69
CA LYS A 33 5.68 -1.52 -8.63
C LYS A 33 5.61 -1.95 -7.17
N ILE A 34 4.46 -2.49 -6.79
CA ILE A 34 4.22 -2.96 -5.42
C ILE A 34 3.92 -4.45 -5.49
N GLY A 35 4.79 -5.24 -4.88
CA GLY A 35 4.63 -6.69 -4.86
C GLY A 35 5.10 -7.30 -3.56
N ARG A 36 5.05 -8.63 -3.51
CA ARG A 36 5.33 -9.38 -2.29
C ARG A 36 6.22 -10.60 -2.55
N SER A 37 6.97 -11.05 -1.54
CA SER A 37 7.78 -12.26 -1.63
C SER A 37 8.15 -12.82 -0.27
N ILE A 38 8.30 -14.14 -0.18
CA ILE A 38 8.95 -14.81 0.96
C ILE A 38 10.48 -14.75 0.83
N ASN A 39 11.00 -14.63 -0.40
CA ASN A 39 12.43 -14.47 -0.70
C ASN A 39 12.67 -13.19 -1.52
N PRO A 40 12.66 -12.01 -0.86
CA PRO A 40 12.78 -10.73 -1.55
C PRO A 40 14.12 -10.60 -2.29
N ARG A 41 15.21 -11.14 -1.75
CA ARG A 41 16.53 -11.08 -2.40
C ARG A 41 16.51 -11.72 -3.79
N LYS A 42 15.94 -12.94 -3.89
CA LYS A 42 15.78 -13.63 -5.18
C LYS A 42 14.86 -12.83 -6.11
N ARG A 43 13.71 -12.38 -5.60
CA ARG A 43 12.73 -11.62 -6.40
C ARG A 43 13.27 -10.31 -6.95
N ILE A 44 14.01 -9.55 -6.15
CA ILE A 44 14.65 -8.31 -6.57
C ILE A 44 15.76 -8.58 -7.58
N LYS A 45 16.57 -9.64 -7.38
CA LYS A 45 17.58 -10.05 -8.35
C LYS A 45 16.96 -10.36 -9.72
N GLU A 46 15.87 -11.11 -9.74
CA GLU A 46 15.11 -11.40 -10.97
C GLU A 46 14.53 -10.13 -11.60
N ALA A 47 13.99 -9.21 -10.80
CA ALA A 47 13.46 -7.95 -11.30
C ALA A 47 14.55 -7.07 -11.94
N LYS A 48 15.76 -7.02 -11.36
CA LYS A 48 16.89 -6.26 -11.91
C LYS A 48 17.32 -6.75 -13.30
N THR A 49 17.09 -8.03 -13.62
CA THR A 49 17.39 -8.57 -14.96
C THR A 49 16.55 -7.90 -16.06
N TRP A 50 15.30 -7.54 -15.74
CA TRP A 50 14.36 -6.96 -16.69
C TRP A 50 14.26 -5.43 -16.59
N ILE A 51 14.61 -4.87 -15.42
CA ILE A 51 14.54 -3.44 -15.13
C ILE A 51 15.83 -3.03 -14.38
N PRO A 52 16.96 -2.85 -15.10
CA PRO A 52 18.25 -2.60 -14.48
C PRO A 52 18.28 -1.30 -13.65
N ASP A 53 17.62 -0.26 -14.15
CA ASP A 53 17.64 1.09 -13.57
C ASP A 53 16.56 1.32 -12.50
N MET A 54 15.97 0.24 -11.99
CA MET A 54 14.94 0.35 -10.96
C MET A 54 15.53 0.80 -9.61
N ARG A 55 14.83 1.71 -8.95
CA ARG A 55 15.14 2.14 -7.58
C ARG A 55 14.33 1.31 -6.59
N ILE A 56 14.98 0.68 -5.63
CA ILE A 56 14.29 0.00 -4.52
C ILE A 56 13.91 1.08 -3.50
N ILE A 57 12.61 1.26 -3.26
CA ILE A 57 12.11 2.19 -2.24
C ILE A 57 12.21 1.55 -0.86
N GLY A 58 11.78 0.29 -0.74
CA GLY A 58 11.84 -0.44 0.51
C GLY A 58 11.40 -1.89 0.36
N ILE A 59 11.85 -2.72 1.30
CA ILE A 59 11.49 -4.14 1.41
C ILE A 59 11.20 -4.37 2.88
N LYS A 60 9.92 -4.42 3.26
CA LYS A 60 9.49 -4.40 4.66
C LYS A 60 8.84 -5.75 5.03
N PRO A 61 9.20 -6.36 6.17
CA PRO A 61 8.60 -7.62 6.61
C PRO A 61 7.21 -7.41 7.21
N PHE A 62 6.28 -8.34 6.97
CA PHE A 62 4.93 -8.34 7.55
C PHE A 62 4.40 -9.75 7.82
N TRP A 63 3.58 -9.87 8.86
CA TRP A 63 2.56 -10.91 8.98
C TRP A 63 1.41 -10.62 8.02
N ASN A 64 0.77 -11.64 7.46
CA ASN A 64 -0.33 -11.51 6.49
C ASN A 64 0.09 -10.71 5.25
N HIS A 65 1.32 -10.90 4.76
CA HIS A 65 1.88 -10.10 3.67
C HIS A 65 1.02 -10.16 2.39
N ARG A 66 0.30 -11.28 2.14
CA ARG A 66 -0.65 -11.39 1.02
C ARG A 66 -1.88 -10.49 1.19
N GLU A 67 -2.45 -10.47 2.39
CA GLU A 67 -3.63 -9.64 2.68
C GLU A 67 -3.28 -8.15 2.66
N LYS A 68 -2.14 -7.80 3.25
CA LYS A 68 -1.64 -6.42 3.26
C LYS A 68 -1.30 -5.92 1.87
N GLU A 69 -0.64 -6.72 1.04
CA GLU A 69 -0.39 -6.38 -0.37
C GLU A 69 -1.70 -6.16 -1.14
N ASN A 70 -2.69 -7.05 -0.97
CA ASN A 70 -4.02 -6.85 -1.56
C ASN A 70 -4.66 -5.53 -1.10
N SER A 71 -4.51 -5.19 0.18
CA SER A 71 -5.06 -3.95 0.75
C SER A 71 -4.39 -2.71 0.16
N ILE A 72 -3.06 -2.72 0.00
CA ILE A 72 -2.32 -1.63 -0.70
C ILE A 72 -2.82 -1.51 -2.14
N HIS A 73 -2.94 -2.64 -2.85
CA HIS A 73 -3.39 -2.63 -4.24
C HIS A 73 -4.77 -2.00 -4.38
N ILE A 74 -5.71 -2.37 -3.50
CA ILE A 74 -7.06 -1.79 -3.47
C ILE A 74 -7.02 -0.31 -3.07
N GLY A 75 -6.22 0.05 -2.05
CA GLY A 75 -6.00 1.42 -1.58
C GLY A 75 -5.49 2.36 -2.67
N LEU A 76 -4.69 1.83 -3.59
CA LEU A 76 -4.10 2.57 -4.71
C LEU A 76 -4.86 2.38 -6.03
N ALA A 77 -6.10 1.89 -5.98
CA ALA A 77 -6.85 1.55 -7.20
C ALA A 77 -6.97 2.71 -8.20
N GLN A 78 -7.03 3.95 -7.71
CA GLN A 78 -7.08 5.13 -8.57
C GLN A 78 -5.82 5.30 -9.44
N PHE A 79 -4.65 4.93 -8.92
CA PHE A 79 -3.37 5.01 -9.61
C PHE A 79 -3.06 3.74 -10.40
N TRP A 80 -3.93 2.72 -10.36
CA TRP A 80 -3.65 1.43 -11.00
C TRP A 80 -3.53 1.58 -12.52
N LYS A 81 -2.39 1.14 -13.06
CA LYS A 81 -2.13 1.13 -14.51
C LYS A 81 -2.32 -0.26 -15.08
N GLN A 82 -1.53 -1.21 -14.61
CA GLN A 82 -1.56 -2.60 -15.08
C GLN A 82 -0.89 -3.53 -14.08
N SER A 83 -1.53 -4.66 -13.81
CA SER A 83 -0.99 -5.70 -12.90
C SER A 83 -0.62 -5.12 -11.53
N GLU A 84 0.67 -5.02 -11.21
CA GLU A 84 1.22 -4.52 -9.94
C GLU A 84 1.79 -3.10 -10.06
N TRP A 85 1.52 -2.42 -11.18
CA TRP A 85 2.08 -1.11 -11.51
C TRP A 85 1.08 0.02 -11.30
N TYR A 86 1.57 1.10 -10.72
CA TYR A 86 0.82 2.29 -10.34
C TYR A 86 1.49 3.53 -10.91
N ASP A 87 0.69 4.37 -11.55
CA ASP A 87 1.07 5.62 -12.21
C ASP A 87 0.38 6.77 -11.47
N PHE A 88 1.17 7.56 -10.75
CA PHE A 88 0.66 8.66 -9.94
C PHE A 88 0.62 9.98 -10.72
N GLY A 89 1.20 10.03 -11.92
CA GLY A 89 1.39 11.30 -12.64
C GLY A 89 2.09 12.33 -11.75
N ASN A 90 1.46 13.48 -11.55
CA ASN A 90 1.96 14.57 -10.70
C ASN A 90 1.15 14.69 -9.38
N ASP A 91 0.56 13.61 -8.89
CA ASP A 91 -0.28 13.62 -7.69
C ASP A 91 0.60 13.74 -6.41
N GLU A 92 0.27 14.69 -5.54
CA GLU A 92 0.98 14.92 -4.26
C GLU A 92 0.95 13.71 -3.33
N PHE A 93 -0.04 12.83 -3.49
CA PHE A 93 -0.16 11.60 -2.73
C PHE A 93 1.01 10.64 -2.98
N PHE A 94 1.73 10.75 -4.11
CA PHE A 94 2.89 9.92 -4.42
C PHE A 94 3.97 10.02 -3.33
N GLU A 95 4.44 11.22 -3.01
CA GLU A 95 5.49 11.41 -2.00
C GLU A 95 4.99 11.03 -0.62
N TYR A 96 3.74 11.38 -0.29
CA TYR A 96 3.14 11.00 0.98
C TYR A 96 3.09 9.47 1.18
N PHE A 97 2.68 8.71 0.15
CA PHE A 97 2.70 7.25 0.21
C PHE A 97 4.12 6.69 0.38
N LEU A 98 5.11 7.27 -0.32
CA LEU A 98 6.49 6.82 -0.22
C LEU A 98 7.06 7.08 1.18
N ASP A 99 6.78 8.23 1.78
CA ASP A 99 7.26 8.58 3.11
C ASP A 99 6.64 7.68 4.19
N GLU A 100 5.32 7.45 4.13
CA GLU A 100 4.64 6.52 5.02
C GLU A 100 5.18 5.08 4.88
N PHE A 101 5.44 4.62 3.65
CA PHE A 101 6.02 3.29 3.44
C PHE A 101 7.47 3.19 3.91
N ARG A 102 8.27 4.26 3.75
CA ARG A 102 9.66 4.34 4.22
C ARG A 102 9.76 4.35 5.74
N ALA A 103 8.77 4.96 6.42
CA ALA A 103 8.70 5.05 7.88
C ALA A 103 8.52 3.68 8.57
N LEU A 104 8.10 2.65 7.83
CA LEU A 104 8.07 1.28 8.33
C LEU A 104 9.49 0.73 8.56
N ASP A 105 9.64 -0.23 9.47
CA ASP A 105 10.94 -0.78 9.86
C ASP A 105 11.44 -1.83 8.84
N ASP A 106 12.74 -1.89 8.55
CA ASP A 106 13.30 -2.87 7.60
C ASP A 106 13.40 -4.30 8.17
N GLN A 107 13.27 -4.47 9.48
CA GLN A 107 13.57 -5.70 10.21
C GLN A 107 12.45 -6.15 11.14
N ASP A 108 11.59 -5.26 11.62
CA ASP A 108 10.53 -5.58 12.58
C ASP A 108 9.20 -5.96 11.92
N ILE A 109 8.97 -7.28 11.78
CA ILE A 109 7.72 -7.84 11.27
C ILE A 109 6.51 -7.51 12.16
N ASN A 110 6.69 -7.41 13.47
CA ASN A 110 5.58 -7.21 14.42
C ASN A 110 5.12 -5.77 14.36
N SER A 111 6.05 -4.82 14.54
CA SER A 111 5.76 -3.39 14.48
C SER A 111 5.18 -3.01 13.13
N ASN A 112 5.77 -3.48 12.02
CA ASN A 112 5.23 -3.21 10.69
C ASN A 112 3.81 -3.71 10.50
N SER A 113 3.48 -4.88 11.05
CA SER A 113 2.14 -5.45 10.88
C SER A 113 1.06 -4.68 11.62
N ILE A 114 1.43 -4.02 12.73
CA ILE A 114 0.58 -3.11 13.49
C ILE A 114 0.51 -1.75 12.78
N ASN A 115 1.67 -1.17 12.47
CA ASN A 115 1.82 0.14 11.82
C ASN A 115 1.17 0.19 10.44
N PHE A 116 1.08 -0.94 9.75
CA PHE A 116 0.35 -1.05 8.49
C PHE A 116 -1.12 -0.58 8.61
N THR A 117 -1.80 -0.93 9.71
CA THR A 117 -3.19 -0.51 9.94
C THR A 117 -3.29 1.01 10.09
N TYR A 118 -2.33 1.61 10.80
CA TYR A 118 -2.25 3.06 10.94
C TYR A 118 -1.94 3.75 9.62
N MET A 119 -0.99 3.23 8.84
CA MET A 119 -0.67 3.71 7.50
C MET A 119 -1.91 3.69 6.59
N MET A 120 -2.64 2.57 6.53
CA MET A 120 -3.83 2.43 5.69
C MET A 120 -4.94 3.41 6.09
N ASN A 121 -5.10 3.69 7.39
CA ASN A 121 -6.10 4.64 7.87
C ASN A 121 -5.66 6.10 7.69
N GLY A 122 -4.41 6.42 8.02
CA GLY A 122 -3.85 7.78 7.92
C GLY A 122 -3.70 8.27 6.48
N THR A 123 -3.58 7.34 5.52
CA THR A 123 -3.55 7.66 4.08
C THR A 123 -4.93 7.67 3.43
N GLY A 124 -6.00 7.27 4.13
CA GLY A 124 -7.33 7.10 3.56
C GLY A 124 -7.48 5.87 2.64
N MET A 125 -6.41 5.07 2.45
CA MET A 125 -6.45 3.86 1.63
C MET A 125 -7.44 2.81 2.14
N SER A 126 -7.73 2.79 3.45
CA SER A 126 -8.71 1.87 4.03
C SER A 126 -10.13 2.11 3.51
N GLU A 127 -10.48 3.33 3.09
CA GLU A 127 -11.79 3.65 2.50
C GLU A 127 -12.06 2.83 1.22
N PHE A 128 -11.04 2.64 0.38
CA PHE A 128 -11.15 1.82 -0.83
C PHE A 128 -11.36 0.34 -0.51
N THR A 129 -10.75 -0.16 0.57
CA THR A 129 -10.97 -1.56 1.01
C THR A 129 -12.40 -1.76 1.51
N LEU A 130 -12.97 -0.78 2.20
CA LEU A 130 -14.37 -0.78 2.63
C LEU A 130 -15.32 -0.66 1.43
N GLU A 131 -14.99 0.20 0.45
CA GLU A 131 -15.78 0.35 -0.78
C GLU A 131 -15.80 -0.95 -1.59
N GLN A 132 -14.65 -1.58 -1.80
CA GLN A 132 -14.55 -2.86 -2.51
C GLN A 132 -15.38 -3.95 -1.83
N SER A 133 -15.33 -4.02 -0.49
CA SER A 133 -16.13 -4.95 0.31
C SER A 133 -17.63 -4.67 0.19
N ARG A 134 -18.05 -3.40 0.28
CA ARG A 134 -19.44 -2.96 0.12
C ARG A 134 -20.01 -3.34 -1.24
N GLU A 135 -19.20 -3.20 -2.29
CA GLU A 135 -19.60 -3.55 -3.67
C GLU A 135 -19.58 -5.05 -3.96
N ARG A 136 -18.95 -5.86 -3.09
CA ARG A 136 -18.80 -7.31 -3.24
C ARG A 136 -18.20 -7.72 -4.59
N ILE A 137 -17.26 -6.92 -5.11
CA ILE A 137 -16.57 -7.21 -6.37
C ILE A 137 -15.14 -7.66 -6.12
N VAL A 138 -14.61 -8.53 -6.98
CA VAL A 138 -13.22 -9.01 -6.87
C VAL A 138 -12.20 -7.89 -7.14
N LYS A 139 -11.00 -8.00 -6.55
CA LYS A 139 -9.90 -7.02 -6.67
C LYS A 139 -9.67 -6.56 -8.12
N SER A 140 -9.53 -7.50 -9.06
CA SER A 140 -9.26 -7.16 -10.46
C SER A 140 -10.36 -6.31 -11.11
N ARG A 141 -11.63 -6.54 -10.74
CA ARG A 141 -12.76 -5.74 -11.20
C ARG A 141 -12.77 -4.36 -10.56
N PHE A 142 -12.45 -4.28 -9.26
CA PHE A 142 -12.35 -3.02 -8.53
C PHE A 142 -11.25 -2.12 -9.10
N LEU A 143 -10.05 -2.66 -9.33
CA LEU A 143 -8.93 -1.93 -9.93
C LEU A 143 -9.26 -1.38 -11.32
N ARG A 144 -9.86 -2.20 -12.20
CA ARG A 144 -10.28 -1.75 -13.53
C ARG A 144 -11.32 -0.64 -13.47
N LYS A 145 -12.31 -0.78 -12.60
CA LYS A 145 -13.38 0.21 -12.42
C LYS A 145 -12.84 1.54 -11.92
N ASN A 146 -11.88 1.50 -10.99
CA ASN A 146 -11.40 2.69 -10.29
C ASN A 146 -10.10 3.28 -10.85
N SER A 147 -9.42 2.66 -11.82
CA SER A 147 -8.25 3.28 -12.46
C SER A 147 -8.58 4.57 -13.21
N GLN A 148 -7.62 5.50 -13.28
CA GLN A 148 -7.71 6.81 -13.97
C GLN A 148 -8.30 6.76 -15.38
N THR A 149 -8.21 5.64 -16.09
CA THR A 149 -8.86 5.44 -17.41
C THR A 149 -10.40 5.52 -17.35
N SER A 150 -11.00 5.45 -16.15
CA SER A 150 -12.44 5.53 -15.90
C SER A 150 -12.88 6.79 -15.12
N ILE A 151 -11.94 7.66 -14.73
CA ILE A 151 -12.18 8.77 -13.80
C ILE A 151 -12.38 10.09 -14.55
N LYS A 152 -13.57 10.26 -15.11
CA LYS A 152 -14.25 11.58 -15.14
C LYS A 152 -15.21 11.74 -13.93
N ARG A 153 -15.13 10.87 -12.91
CA ARG A 153 -16.13 10.77 -11.83
C ARG A 153 -15.63 10.96 -10.38
N VAL A 154 -14.32 10.93 -10.09
CA VAL A 154 -13.77 10.90 -8.69
C VAL A 154 -13.31 12.26 -8.17
N ILE A 155 -13.33 13.32 -8.99
CA ILE A 155 -13.11 14.72 -8.54
C ILE A 155 -14.02 15.08 -7.34
N ARG A 156 -15.13 14.35 -7.13
CA ARG A 156 -16.04 14.53 -5.99
C ARG A 156 -15.52 14.05 -4.63
N CYS A 157 -14.54 13.15 -4.53
CA CYS A 157 -14.05 12.63 -3.23
C CYS A 157 -12.94 13.48 -2.61
N LEU A 158 -11.94 13.89 -3.40
CA LEU A 158 -10.84 14.74 -2.90
C LEU A 158 -11.32 16.12 -2.43
N THR A 159 -12.38 16.65 -3.06
CA THR A 159 -13.02 17.90 -2.62
C THR A 159 -13.69 17.78 -1.25
N LYS A 160 -14.14 16.58 -0.85
CA LYS A 160 -14.71 16.32 0.49
C LYS A 160 -13.64 16.25 1.58
N PHE A 161 -12.45 15.75 1.29
CA PHE A 161 -11.36 15.64 2.26
C PHE A 161 -10.75 17.01 2.61
N ARG A 162 -10.53 17.89 1.61
CA ARG A 162 -10.13 19.29 1.85
C ARG A 162 -11.20 20.08 2.64
N TYR A 163 -12.48 19.78 2.46
CA TYR A 163 -13.57 20.40 3.22
C TYR A 163 -13.62 19.94 4.70
N TRP A 164 -13.13 18.73 5.00
CA TRP A 164 -13.08 18.21 6.37
C TRP A 164 -11.85 18.71 7.13
N GLN A 165 -10.67 18.73 6.51
CA GLN A 165 -9.46 19.29 7.14
C GLN A 165 -9.59 20.80 7.43
N SER A 166 -10.23 21.58 6.55
CA SER A 166 -10.47 23.01 6.77
C SER A 166 -11.49 23.34 7.87
N LYS A 167 -12.29 22.35 8.33
CA LYS A 167 -13.19 22.50 9.48
C LYS A 167 -12.54 22.13 10.81
N ILE A 168 -11.56 21.22 10.82
CA ILE A 168 -10.85 20.84 12.05
C ILE A 168 -9.95 21.98 12.54
N ILE A 169 -9.37 22.78 11.65
CA ILE A 169 -8.48 23.91 12.00
C ILE A 169 -9.25 25.13 12.56
N ARG A 170 -10.60 25.12 12.60
CA ARG A 170 -11.42 26.24 13.11
C ARG A 170 -12.05 25.99 14.49
N TYR A 171 -11.65 24.94 15.19
CA TYR A 171 -12.10 24.63 16.54
C TYR A 171 -10.96 24.64 17.57
N GLU A 172 -9.99 25.54 17.37
CA GLU A 172 -9.06 26.01 18.41
C GLU A 172 -9.29 27.51 18.66
#